data_AF-A0A8S0UI23-F1
#
_entry.id   AF-A0A8S0UI23-F1
#
_cell.length_a   1.000
_cell.length_b   1.000
_cell.length_c   1.000
_cell.angle_alpha   90.00
_cell.angle_beta   90.00
_cell.angle_gamma   90.00
#
_symmetry.space_group_name_H-M   'P 1'
#
loop_
_entity.id
_entity.type
_entity.pdbx_description
1 polymer ?
#
loop_
_entity_poly.entity_id
_entity_poly.type
_entity_poly.pdbx_seq_one_letter_code
_entity_poly.pdbx_strand_id
1 'polypeptide(L)'
;MSNYFSRILPFLLIFHILLASCADQPLQVYIVYLGEHSGTKTFQEIEEFHRSYLHSAKGSKEKAKDCLIYSYKNVINGFSALLSPEEAAKISGVFKNI
;
A
#
# COMPACT_ATOMS: atom_id res chain seq x y z
N MET A 1 16.76 -18.17 44.46
CA MET A 1 15.68 -17.71 43.55
C MET A 1 16.11 -16.62 42.55
N SER A 2 17.25 -15.93 42.72
CA SER A 2 17.70 -14.82 41.86
C SER A 2 18.18 -15.21 40.45
N ASN A 3 18.66 -16.44 40.23
CA ASN A 3 19.31 -16.83 38.97
C ASN A 3 18.33 -17.19 37.84
N TYR A 4 17.05 -17.41 38.15
CA TYR A 4 16.04 -17.72 37.13
C TYR A 4 15.67 -16.48 36.33
N PHE A 5 15.54 -15.33 36.99
CA PHE A 5 15.19 -14.05 36.36
C PHE A 5 16.23 -13.61 35.32
N SER A 6 17.51 -13.78 35.65
CA SER A 6 18.63 -13.48 34.74
C SER A 6 18.60 -14.37 33.47
N ARG A 7 18.14 -15.62 33.58
CA ARG A 7 18.08 -16.56 32.45
C ARG A 7 16.88 -16.34 31.53
N ILE A 8 15.76 -15.81 32.03
CA ILE A 8 14.55 -15.53 31.23
C ILE A 8 14.57 -14.14 30.57
N LEU A 9 15.33 -13.20 31.13
CA LEU A 9 15.46 -11.84 30.61
C LEU A 9 15.87 -11.74 29.12
N PRO A 10 16.87 -12.49 28.61
CA PRO A 10 17.22 -12.42 27.19
C PRO A 10 16.11 -12.96 26.27
N PHE A 11 15.36 -13.97 26.69
CA PHE A 11 14.23 -14.49 25.90
C PHE A 11 13.08 -13.48 25.84
N LEU A 12 12.81 -12.77 26.93
CA LEU A 12 11.82 -11.70 26.96
C LEU A 12 12.22 -10.51 26.08
N LEU A 13 13.51 -10.19 26.03
CA LEU A 13 14.07 -9.15 25.15
C LEU A 13 13.98 -9.55 23.67
N ILE A 14 14.35 -10.79 23.33
CA ILE A 14 14.23 -11.31 21.95
C ILE A 14 12.76 -11.34 21.52
N PHE A 15 11.84 -11.74 22.41
CA PHE A 15 10.41 -11.73 22.13
C PHE A 15 9.88 -10.31 21.89
N HIS A 16 10.32 -9.32 22.68
CA HIS A 16 9.98 -7.91 22.45
C HIS A 16 10.52 -7.38 21.12
N ILE A 17 11.76 -7.74 20.75
CA ILE A 17 12.35 -7.33 19.47
C ILE A 17 11.58 -7.95 18.29
N LEU A 18 11.20 -9.22 18.41
CA LEU A 18 10.40 -9.90 17.38
C LEU A 18 9.00 -9.29 17.24
N LEU A 19 8.36 -8.91 18.34
CA LEU A 19 7.07 -8.21 18.32
C LEU A 19 7.18 -6.81 17.70
N ALA A 20 8.24 -6.06 18.01
CA ALA A 20 8.47 -4.73 17.45
C ALA A 20 8.74 -4.74 15.94
N SER A 21 9.28 -5.85 15.41
CA SER A 21 9.51 -6.04 13.98
C SER A 21 8.22 -6.18 13.16
N CYS A 22 7.09 -6.45 13.81
CA CYS A 22 5.77 -6.62 13.17
C CYS A 22 4.90 -5.34 13.30
N ALA A 23 5.52 -4.17 13.46
CA ALA A 23 4.79 -2.92 13.43
C ALA A 23 4.43 -2.60 11.98
N ASP A 24 3.22 -3.01 11.55
CA ASP A 24 2.65 -2.60 10.27
C ASP A 24 2.64 -1.07 10.18
N GLN A 25 3.18 -0.54 9.08
CA GLN A 25 3.15 0.89 8.83
C GLN A 25 1.69 1.36 8.74
N PRO A 26 1.33 2.50 9.36
CA PRO A 26 -0.05 2.95 9.36
C PRO A 26 -0.53 3.21 7.93
N LEU A 27 -1.65 2.58 7.58
CA LEU A 27 -2.35 2.80 6.33
C LEU A 27 -2.94 4.21 6.32
N GLN A 28 -2.73 4.93 5.22
CA GLN A 28 -3.23 6.28 5.01
C GLN A 28 -3.92 6.38 3.64
N VAL A 29 -4.82 7.36 3.50
CA VAL A 29 -5.47 7.63 2.21
C VAL A 29 -4.54 8.47 1.36
N TYR A 30 -4.18 7.97 0.20
CA TYR A 30 -3.40 8.68 -0.80
C TYR A 30 -4.24 8.95 -2.04
N ILE A 31 -4.00 10.08 -2.69
CA ILE A 31 -4.52 10.38 -4.03
C ILE A 31 -3.37 10.16 -5.03
N VAL A 32 -3.57 9.22 -5.93
CA VAL A 32 -2.64 8.93 -7.03
C VAL A 32 -3.10 9.70 -8.26
N TYR A 33 -2.27 10.62 -8.72
CA TYR A 33 -2.48 11.40 -9.94
C TYR A 33 -1.72 10.78 -11.11
N LEU A 34 -2.42 10.51 -12.20
CA LEU A 34 -1.90 9.78 -13.37
C LEU A 34 -1.69 10.69 -14.60
N GLY A 35 -1.75 12.02 -14.43
CA GLY A 35 -1.61 12.96 -15.54
C GLY A 35 -2.90 13.12 -16.36
N GLU A 36 -2.74 13.44 -17.64
CA GLU A 36 -3.86 13.69 -18.55
C GLU A 36 -4.32 12.38 -19.23
N HIS A 37 -5.63 12.19 -19.37
CA HIS A 37 -6.17 11.05 -20.11
C HIS A 37 -6.19 11.37 -21.59
N SER A 38 -5.73 10.45 -22.46
CA SER A 38 -5.71 10.63 -23.92
C SER A 38 -7.11 10.74 -24.56
N GLY A 39 -8.19 10.78 -23.78
CA GLY A 39 -9.58 10.88 -24.24
C GLY A 39 -10.12 9.64 -24.96
N THR A 40 -9.27 8.65 -25.23
CA THR A 40 -9.60 7.49 -26.07
C THR A 40 -10.12 6.28 -25.29
N LYS A 41 -9.91 6.21 -23.97
CA LYS A 41 -10.36 5.05 -23.17
C LYS A 41 -11.70 5.30 -22.50
N THR A 42 -12.55 4.28 -22.49
CA THR A 42 -13.83 4.20 -21.79
C THR A 42 -13.66 4.25 -20.27
N PHE A 43 -14.74 4.55 -19.55
CA PHE A 43 -14.74 4.57 -18.09
C PHE A 43 -14.39 3.24 -17.43
N GLN A 44 -14.66 2.12 -18.09
CA GLN A 44 -14.29 0.79 -17.61
C GLN A 44 -12.80 0.54 -17.78
N GLU A 45 -12.23 0.93 -18.93
CA GLU A 45 -10.78 0.79 -19.18
C GLU A 45 -9.95 1.67 -18.23
N ILE A 46 -10.42 2.88 -17.89
CA ILE A 46 -9.78 3.75 -16.88
C ILE A 46 -9.77 3.05 -15.51
N GLU A 47 -10.90 2.47 -15.11
CA GLU A 47 -11.01 1.81 -13.81
C GLU A 47 -10.15 0.54 -13.74
N GLU A 48 -10.13 -0.25 -14.80
CA GLU A 48 -9.27 -1.42 -14.88
C GLU A 48 -7.79 -1.04 -14.82
N PHE A 49 -7.43 0.06 -15.49
CA PHE A 49 -6.10 0.64 -15.41
C PHE A 49 -5.74 1.08 -13.98
N HIS A 50 -6.64 1.76 -13.27
CA HIS A 50 -6.43 2.11 -11.85
C HIS A 50 -6.21 0.88 -10.97
N ARG A 51 -7.01 -0.17 -11.16
CA ARG A 51 -6.86 -1.43 -10.42
C ARG A 51 -5.54 -2.13 -10.71
N SER A 52 -4.99 -2.00 -11.92
CA SER A 52 -3.70 -2.60 -12.27
C SER A 52 -2.53 -2.02 -11.45
N TYR A 53 -2.55 -0.71 -11.15
CA TYR A 53 -1.54 -0.06 -10.31
C TYR A 53 -1.63 -0.50 -8.84
N LEU A 54 -2.85 -0.68 -8.33
CA LEU A 54 -3.05 -1.21 -6.98
C LEU A 54 -2.61 -2.67 -6.87
N HIS A 55 -2.83 -3.45 -7.93
CA HIS A 55 -2.41 -4.85 -7.96
C HIS A 55 -0.89 -4.99 -7.86
N SER A 56 -0.12 -4.18 -8.59
CA SER A 56 1.34 -4.22 -8.53
C SER A 56 1.90 -3.84 -7.15
N ALA A 57 1.20 -2.95 -6.43
CA ALA A 57 1.60 -2.50 -5.10
C ALA A 57 1.23 -3.47 -3.98
N LYS A 58 0.02 -4.07 -4.06
CA LYS A 58 -0.58 -4.90 -3.00
C LYS A 58 -0.28 -6.40 -3.15
N GLY A 59 0.14 -6.85 -4.33
CA GLY A 59 0.49 -8.24 -4.62
C GLY A 59 -0.69 -9.23 -4.69
N SER A 60 -1.93 -8.76 -4.52
CA SER A 60 -3.16 -9.57 -4.69
C SER A 60 -4.29 -8.68 -5.23
N LYS A 61 -5.12 -9.25 -6.12
CA LYS A 61 -6.25 -8.53 -6.76
C LYS A 61 -7.35 -8.20 -5.76
N GLU A 62 -7.53 -9.05 -4.75
CA GLU A 62 -8.51 -8.92 -3.68
C GLU A 62 -8.12 -7.73 -2.78
N LYS A 63 -6.87 -7.73 -2.28
CA LYS A 63 -6.33 -6.61 -1.49
C LYS A 63 -6.36 -5.29 -2.25
N ALA A 64 -6.06 -5.32 -3.55
CA ALA A 64 -6.14 -4.14 -4.40
C ALA A 64 -7.57 -3.60 -4.56
N LYS A 65 -8.58 -4.47 -4.61
CA LYS A 65 -9.99 -4.08 -4.69
C LYS A 65 -10.45 -3.43 -3.38
N ASP A 66 -10.07 -4.02 -2.24
CA ASP A 66 -10.52 -3.56 -0.92
C ASP A 66 -9.86 -2.22 -0.51
N CYS A 67 -8.70 -1.91 -1.07
CA CYS A 67 -7.99 -0.65 -0.78
C CYS A 67 -8.44 0.52 -1.66
N LEU A 68 -9.15 0.29 -2.77
CA LEU A 68 -9.61 1.36 -3.66
C LEU A 68 -10.80 2.08 -3.03
N ILE A 69 -10.63 3.37 -2.73
CA ILE A 69 -11.69 4.21 -2.14
C ILE A 69 -12.50 4.87 -3.26
N TYR A 70 -11.82 5.42 -4.26
CA TYR A 70 -12.49 6.13 -5.35
C TYR A 70 -11.63 6.18 -6.61
N SER A 71 -12.27 6.10 -7.77
CA SER A 71 -11.66 6.27 -9.08
C SER A 71 -12.11 7.61 -9.65
N TYR A 72 -11.21 8.57 -9.78
CA TYR A 72 -11.48 9.84 -10.45
C TYR A 72 -11.47 9.63 -11.96
N LYS A 73 -12.61 9.94 -12.61
CA LYS A 73 -12.79 9.70 -14.04
C LYS A 73 -13.18 10.95 -14.84
N ASN A 74 -13.58 12.01 -14.13
CA ASN A 74 -14.20 13.20 -14.74
C ASN A 74 -13.34 14.47 -14.65
N VAL A 75 -12.61 14.64 -13.54
CA VAL A 75 -11.92 15.90 -13.21
C VAL A 75 -10.40 15.74 -13.31
N ILE A 76 -9.91 14.57 -12.90
CA ILE A 76 -8.49 14.18 -12.99
C ILE A 76 -8.44 12.71 -13.37
N ASN A 77 -7.38 12.29 -14.07
CA ASN A 77 -7.06 10.88 -14.25
C ASN A 77 -6.32 10.41 -12.99
N GLY A 78 -6.96 9.58 -12.17
CA GLY A 78 -6.37 9.13 -10.92
C GLY A 78 -7.33 8.40 -10.00
N PHE A 79 -6.84 7.98 -8.84
CA PHE A 79 -7.64 7.28 -7.85
C PHE A 79 -7.18 7.58 -6.42
N SER A 80 -8.09 7.46 -5.45
CA SER A 80 -7.75 7.47 -4.04
C SER A 80 -7.77 6.06 -3.48
N ALA A 81 -6.74 5.68 -2.72
CA ALA A 81 -6.63 4.36 -2.12
C ALA A 81 -5.97 4.39 -0.75
N LEU A 82 -6.26 3.36 0.04
CA LEU A 82 -5.66 3.13 1.35
C LEU A 82 -4.32 2.38 1.19
N LEU A 83 -3.22 3.06 1.45
CA LEU A 83 -1.86 2.57 1.20
C LEU A 83 -0.94 2.78 2.41
N SER A 84 0.07 1.93 2.55
CA SER A 84 1.22 2.19 3.40
C SER A 84 2.21 3.13 2.67
N PRO A 85 3.12 3.80 3.40
CA PRO A 85 4.16 4.62 2.75
C PRO A 85 5.00 3.85 1.73
N GLU A 86 5.29 2.57 1.99
CA GLU A 86 6.05 1.72 1.07
C GLU A 86 5.27 1.42 -0.22
N GLU A 87 3.97 1.13 -0.10
CA GLU A 87 3.10 0.87 -1.26
C GLU A 87 2.92 2.14 -2.11
N ALA A 88 2.74 3.29 -1.47
CA ALA A 88 2.69 4.58 -2.15
C ALA A 88 4.01 4.87 -2.90
N ALA A 89 5.16 4.57 -2.29
CA ALA A 89 6.47 4.70 -2.92
C ALA A 89 6.64 3.74 -4.12
N LYS A 90 6.17 2.48 -4.01
CA LYS A 90 6.16 1.53 -5.13
C LYS A 90 5.34 2.04 -6.30
N ILE A 91 4.13 2.53 -6.03
CA ILE A 91 3.25 3.11 -7.04
C ILE A 91 3.92 4.33 -7.69
N SER A 92 4.50 5.25 -6.91
CA SER A 92 5.26 6.40 -7.42
C SER A 92 6.47 5.99 -8.27
N GLY A 93 7.15 4.91 -7.92
CA GLY A 93 8.30 4.39 -8.67
C GLY A 93 7.90 3.76 -10.01
N VAL A 94 6.75 3.09 -10.07
CA VAL A 94 6.20 2.56 -11.34
C VAL A 94 5.96 3.68 -12.36
N PHE A 95 5.52 4.87 -11.92
CA PHE A 95 5.33 6.02 -12.80
C PHE A 95 6.61 6.63 -13.38
N LYS A 96 7.79 6.29 -12.86
CA LYS A 96 9.06 6.78 -13.43
C LYS A 96 9.59 5.90 -14.58
N ASN A 97 9.04 4.69 -14.75
CA ASN A 97 9.54 3.69 -15.69
C ASN A 97 8.57 3.40 -16.86
N ILE A 98 7.51 4.20 -17.01
CA ILE A 98 6.54 4.18 -18.10
C ILE A 98 6.54 5.57 -18.73
#